data_AF-A0AB35X446-F1
#
_entry.id   AF-A0AB35X446-F1
#
_cell.length_a   1.000
_cell.length_b   1.000
_cell.length_c   1.000
_cell.angle_alpha   90.00
_cell.angle_beta   90.00
_cell.angle_gamma   90.00
#
_symmetry.space_group_name_H-M   'P 1'
#
loop_
_entity.id
_entity.type
_entity.pdbx_description
1 polymer ?
#
loop_
_entity_poly.entity_id
_entity_poly.type
_entity_poly.pdbx_seq_one_letter_code
_entity_poly.pdbx_strand_id
1 'polypeptide(L)'
;MAMTPQERDERRREKAALLGEQDLRLKVGVSHARQLSDLMAWAEIEESGEALTLLIYNAHSLGRSKFPFFAAGAHLEIESDQHAPANRVEIRLMARRGTVQALDSMGEWINAADRSFIIRVLIERAHALGPIQSLTLFTLPPRHKFAISNSVARTLDEWRMQRQVRAPDIWLGSDPDDKGLLLLTEQA
;
A
#
# COMPACT_ATOMS: atom_id res chain seq x y z
N MET A 1 -20.21 -25.09 -12.43
CA MET A 1 -18.94 -25.79 -12.73
C MET A 1 -17.87 -25.23 -11.81
N ALA A 2 -16.95 -26.06 -11.30
CA ALA A 2 -15.84 -25.57 -10.48
C ALA A 2 -14.85 -24.79 -11.36
N MET A 3 -14.41 -23.64 -10.87
CA MET A 3 -13.56 -22.71 -11.60
C MET A 3 -12.19 -23.35 -11.92
N THR A 4 -11.75 -23.22 -13.17
CA THR A 4 -10.47 -23.81 -13.61
C THR A 4 -9.27 -23.04 -13.02
N PRO A 5 -8.06 -23.64 -12.97
CA PRO A 5 -6.84 -22.92 -12.58
C PRO A 5 -6.57 -21.66 -13.42
N GLN A 6 -6.79 -21.73 -14.74
CA GLN A 6 -6.57 -20.61 -15.66
C GLN A 6 -7.52 -19.44 -15.40
N GLU A 7 -8.81 -19.71 -15.22
CA GLU A 7 -9.80 -18.68 -14.90
C GLU A 7 -9.48 -17.98 -13.57
N ARG A 8 -8.91 -18.70 -12.60
CA ARG A 8 -8.50 -18.13 -11.29
C ARG A 8 -7.34 -17.16 -11.44
N ASP A 9 -6.36 -17.50 -12.28
CA ASP A 9 -5.23 -16.62 -12.56
C ASP A 9 -5.63 -15.42 -13.43
N GLU A 10 -6.58 -15.59 -14.36
CA GLU A 10 -7.21 -14.50 -15.11
C GLU A 10 -7.88 -13.51 -14.15
N ARG A 11 -8.78 -13.98 -13.27
CA ARG A 11 -9.44 -13.11 -12.28
C ARG A 11 -8.46 -12.41 -11.34
N ARG A 12 -7.37 -13.08 -10.96
CA ARG A 12 -6.31 -12.46 -10.15
C ARG A 12 -5.63 -11.32 -10.91
N ARG A 13 -5.30 -11.53 -12.18
CA ARG A 13 -4.71 -10.51 -13.06
C ARG A 13 -5.67 -9.35 -13.31
N GLU A 14 -6.94 -9.63 -13.58
CA GLU A 14 -7.98 -8.61 -13.75
C GLU A 14 -8.17 -7.77 -12.49
N LYS A 15 -8.22 -8.41 -11.32
CA LYS A 15 -8.32 -7.71 -10.03
C LYS A 15 -7.09 -6.87 -9.74
N ALA A 16 -5.89 -7.40 -10.01
CA ALA A 16 -4.64 -6.67 -9.86
C ALA A 16 -4.61 -5.43 -10.78
N ALA A 17 -5.02 -5.59 -12.04
CA ALA A 17 -5.11 -4.51 -13.01
C ALA A 17 -6.14 -3.45 -12.58
N LEU A 18 -7.33 -3.87 -12.13
CA LEU A 18 -8.39 -2.98 -11.65
C LEU A 18 -7.93 -2.12 -10.46
N LEU A 19 -7.13 -2.71 -9.57
CA LEU A 19 -6.64 -2.02 -8.38
C LEU A 19 -5.27 -1.32 -8.61
N GLY A 20 -4.76 -1.35 -9.84
CA GLY A 20 -3.48 -0.76 -10.22
C GLY A 20 -2.30 -1.32 -9.42
N GLU A 21 -2.33 -2.62 -9.09
CA GLU A 21 -1.23 -3.32 -8.43
C GLU A 21 -0.03 -3.43 -9.38
N GLN A 22 1.15 -3.05 -8.90
CA GLN A 22 2.40 -3.12 -9.65
C GLN A 22 3.41 -3.96 -8.87
N ASP A 23 4.03 -4.93 -9.55
CA ASP A 23 5.17 -5.69 -9.02
C ASP A 23 6.44 -4.84 -9.12
N LEU A 24 6.78 -4.16 -8.03
CA LEU A 24 8.01 -3.38 -7.96
C LEU A 24 9.18 -4.29 -7.58
N ARG A 25 10.19 -4.32 -8.45
CA ARG A 25 11.45 -5.04 -8.26
C ARG A 25 12.55 -4.08 -7.84
N LEU A 26 12.65 -3.89 -6.53
CA LEU A 26 13.50 -2.87 -5.91
C LEU A 26 14.89 -3.43 -5.69
N LYS A 27 15.90 -2.79 -6.29
CA LYS A 27 17.29 -3.23 -6.18
C LYS A 27 17.98 -2.55 -5.00
N VAL A 28 18.29 -3.31 -3.95
CA VAL A 28 18.97 -2.79 -2.75
C VAL A 28 20.31 -3.48 -2.54
N GLY A 29 21.24 -2.81 -1.83
CA GLY A 29 22.49 -3.46 -1.41
C GLY A 29 22.28 -4.40 -0.22
N VAL A 30 23.23 -5.31 0.04
CA VAL A 30 23.15 -6.24 1.19
C VAL A 30 23.06 -5.52 2.54
N SER A 31 23.74 -4.39 2.70
CA SER A 31 23.63 -3.57 3.91
C SER A 31 22.18 -3.13 4.16
N HIS A 32 21.51 -2.58 3.14
CA HIS A 32 20.11 -2.18 3.22
C HIS A 32 19.16 -3.37 3.46
N ALA A 33 19.42 -4.53 2.83
CA ALA A 33 18.63 -5.73 3.09
C ALA A 33 18.73 -6.17 4.56
N ARG A 34 19.94 -6.08 5.16
CA ARG A 34 20.14 -6.34 6.59
C ARG A 34 19.45 -5.30 7.47
N GLN A 35 19.57 -4.01 7.15
CA GLN A 35 18.89 -2.93 7.87
C GLN A 35 17.37 -3.11 7.86
N LEU A 36 16.80 -3.51 6.72
CA LEU A 36 15.38 -3.84 6.63
C LEU A 36 15.02 -5.03 7.53
N SER A 37 15.86 -6.07 7.56
CA SER A 37 15.66 -7.21 8.48
C SER A 37 15.70 -6.80 9.95
N ASP A 38 16.61 -5.90 10.34
CA ASP A 38 16.68 -5.36 11.71
C ASP A 38 15.42 -4.56 12.04
N LEU A 39 14.98 -3.70 11.12
CA LEU A 39 13.75 -2.89 11.27
C LEU A 39 12.50 -3.76 11.44
N MET A 40 12.39 -4.82 10.62
CA MET A 40 11.33 -5.82 10.72
C MET A 40 11.35 -6.52 12.08
N ALA A 41 12.53 -6.92 12.56
CA ALA A 41 12.68 -7.55 13.87
C ALA A 41 12.28 -6.60 15.01
N TRP A 42 12.66 -5.32 14.95
CA TRP A 42 12.29 -4.32 15.95
C TRP A 42 10.78 -4.05 15.97
N ALA A 43 10.14 -4.04 14.81
CA ALA A 43 8.72 -3.76 14.66
C ALA A 43 7.83 -5.01 14.79
N GLU A 44 8.41 -6.19 15.01
CA GLU A 44 7.71 -7.49 15.03
C GLU A 44 6.90 -7.76 13.73
N ILE A 45 7.45 -7.37 12.58
CA ILE A 45 6.84 -7.57 11.26
C ILE A 45 7.51 -8.75 10.55
N GLU A 46 6.73 -9.75 10.17
CA GLU A 46 7.23 -10.94 9.48
C GLU A 46 7.43 -10.71 7.97
N GLU A 47 6.59 -9.88 7.35
CA GLU A 47 6.59 -9.66 5.90
C GLU A 47 7.26 -8.34 5.49
N SER A 48 8.27 -8.43 4.62
CA SER A 48 8.97 -7.25 4.09
C SER A 48 8.05 -6.31 3.30
N GLY A 49 7.03 -6.86 2.63
CA GLY A 49 6.03 -6.07 1.90
C GLY A 49 5.19 -5.18 2.80
N GLU A 50 4.81 -5.68 3.98
CA GLU A 50 4.11 -4.89 5.01
C GLU A 50 5.04 -3.81 5.56
N ALA A 51 6.25 -4.17 5.96
CA ALA A 51 7.24 -3.23 6.49
C ALA A 51 7.51 -2.07 5.51
N LEU A 52 7.73 -2.38 4.22
CA LEU A 52 7.94 -1.36 3.20
C LEU A 52 6.70 -0.51 2.97
N THR A 53 5.51 -1.10 2.96
CA THR A 53 4.27 -0.34 2.76
C THR A 53 4.04 0.67 3.89
N LEU A 54 4.24 0.26 5.15
CA LEU A 54 4.12 1.14 6.31
C LEU A 54 5.19 2.22 6.31
N LEU A 55 6.44 1.85 6.02
CA LEU A 55 7.55 2.78 5.92
C LEU A 55 7.31 3.85 4.85
N ILE A 56 6.89 3.45 3.64
CA ILE A 56 6.56 4.36 2.55
C ILE A 56 5.42 5.30 2.96
N TYR A 57 4.35 4.75 3.55
CA TYR A 57 3.21 5.54 3.98
C TYR A 57 3.60 6.60 5.01
N ASN A 58 4.28 6.19 6.08
CA ASN A 58 4.63 7.08 7.19
C ASN A 58 5.70 8.10 6.77
N ALA A 59 6.68 7.71 5.96
CA ALA A 59 7.66 8.64 5.41
C ALA A 59 7.00 9.67 4.47
N HIS A 60 6.07 9.24 3.61
CA HIS A 60 5.33 10.15 2.75
C HIS A 60 4.44 11.11 3.55
N SER A 61 3.89 10.67 4.69
CA SER A 61 3.07 11.51 5.57
C SER A 61 3.83 12.72 6.16
N LEU A 62 5.16 12.69 6.16
CA LEU A 62 5.99 13.85 6.50
C LEU A 62 5.76 15.02 5.55
N GLY A 63 5.38 14.73 4.30
CA GLY A 63 5.10 15.70 3.26
C GLY A 63 6.35 16.42 2.73
N ARG A 64 6.14 17.22 1.68
CA ARG A 64 7.19 17.92 0.94
C ARG A 64 8.09 18.81 1.80
N SER A 65 7.57 19.35 2.90
CA SER A 65 8.32 20.26 3.76
C SER A 65 9.30 19.55 4.71
N LYS A 66 9.04 18.30 5.10
CA LYS A 66 9.86 17.57 6.09
C LYS A 66 10.62 16.40 5.49
N PHE A 67 10.06 15.75 4.48
CA PHE A 67 10.67 14.59 3.85
C PHE A 67 12.10 14.84 3.31
N PRO A 68 12.41 15.98 2.64
CA PRO A 68 13.77 16.24 2.20
C PRO A 68 14.79 16.28 3.35
N PHE A 69 14.42 16.79 4.53
CA PHE A 69 15.29 16.79 5.71
C PHE A 69 15.48 15.38 6.29
N PHE A 70 14.42 14.56 6.27
CA PHE A 70 14.51 13.15 6.62
C PHE A 70 15.49 12.42 5.69
N ALA A 71 15.41 12.68 4.38
CA ALA A 71 16.24 12.07 3.35
C ALA A 71 17.70 12.57 3.32
N ALA A 72 17.93 13.85 3.60
CA ALA A 72 19.25 14.49 3.47
C ALA A 72 20.36 13.87 4.35
N GLY A 73 19.98 13.19 5.43
CA GLY A 73 20.95 12.50 6.30
C GLY A 73 21.40 11.13 5.79
N ALA A 74 20.93 10.67 4.63
CA ALA A 74 21.28 9.35 4.12
C ALA A 74 22.71 9.37 3.57
N HIS A 75 23.58 8.56 4.16
CA HIS A 75 24.91 8.25 3.64
C HIS A 75 24.77 7.17 2.58
N LEU A 76 24.18 7.54 1.43
CA LEU A 76 24.29 6.67 0.28
C LEU A 76 25.73 6.77 -0.23
N GLU A 77 26.45 5.66 -0.13
CA GLU A 77 27.59 5.43 -1.00
C GLU A 77 27.12 5.74 -2.41
N ILE A 78 27.68 6.80 -3.02
CA ILE A 78 27.50 7.09 -4.43
C ILE A 78 28.34 6.04 -5.17
N GLU A 79 27.95 4.77 -5.05
CA GLU A 79 28.30 3.77 -6.03
C GLU A 79 27.63 4.25 -7.31
N SER A 80 28.43 4.88 -8.16
CA SER A 80 28.09 5.13 -9.56
C SER A 80 27.34 3.90 -10.06
N ASP A 81 26.06 4.07 -10.41
CA ASP A 81 25.14 3.03 -10.90
C ASP A 81 25.68 2.25 -12.11
N GLN A 82 26.86 2.62 -12.60
CA GLN A 82 27.49 2.13 -13.82
C GLN A 82 28.60 1.09 -13.59
N HIS A 83 29.16 0.93 -12.38
CA HIS A 83 30.40 0.14 -12.23
C HIS A 83 30.55 -0.69 -10.93
N ALA A 84 29.60 -1.59 -10.63
CA ALA A 84 29.89 -2.86 -9.91
C ALA A 84 28.63 -3.76 -9.84
N PRO A 85 28.60 -4.94 -10.50
CA PRO A 85 27.44 -5.83 -10.50
C PRO A 85 27.29 -6.70 -9.24
N ALA A 86 28.15 -6.58 -8.22
CA ALA A 86 28.47 -7.74 -7.40
C ALA A 86 27.56 -8.04 -6.20
N ASN A 87 26.66 -7.14 -5.74
CA ASN A 87 25.91 -7.45 -4.52
C ASN A 87 24.54 -6.74 -4.35
N ARG A 88 23.69 -6.79 -5.37
CA ARG A 88 22.30 -6.30 -5.27
C ARG A 88 21.34 -7.43 -4.92
N VAL A 89 20.58 -7.22 -3.86
CA VAL A 89 19.43 -8.04 -3.45
C VAL A 89 18.18 -7.42 -4.04
N GLU A 90 17.32 -8.22 -4.65
CA GLU A 90 16.04 -7.76 -5.18
C GLU A 90 14.94 -7.98 -4.13
N ILE A 91 14.30 -6.90 -3.71
CA ILE A 91 13.10 -6.96 -2.86
C ILE A 91 11.89 -6.74 -3.76
N ARG A 92 10.92 -7.66 -3.69
CA ARG A 92 9.67 -7.56 -4.43
C ARG A 92 8.60 -6.93 -3.55
N LEU A 93 7.95 -5.89 -4.05
CA LEU A 93 6.83 -5.23 -3.39
C LEU A 93 5.64 -5.20 -4.33
N MET A 94 4.55 -5.87 -3.94
CA MET A 94 3.25 -5.72 -4.61
C MET A 94 2.64 -4.38 -4.19
N ALA A 95 2.96 -3.32 -4.91
CA ALA A 95 2.55 -1.97 -4.55
C ALA A 95 1.18 -1.62 -5.15
N ARG A 96 0.29 -1.06 -4.34
CA ARG A 96 -0.94 -0.42 -4.81
C ARG A 96 -0.62 0.89 -5.50
N ARG A 97 -1.53 1.39 -6.34
CA ARG A 97 -1.41 2.72 -6.98
C ARG A 97 -1.00 3.83 -6.00
N GLY A 98 -1.60 3.89 -4.82
CA GLY A 98 -1.27 4.90 -3.80
C GLY A 98 0.17 4.79 -3.27
N THR A 99 0.67 3.56 -3.06
CA THR A 99 2.06 3.31 -2.64
C THR A 99 3.05 3.74 -3.73
N VAL A 100 2.72 3.47 -4.99
CA VAL A 100 3.54 3.89 -6.13
C VAL A 100 3.57 5.41 -6.24
N GLN A 101 2.42 6.07 -6.13
CA GLN A 101 2.32 7.54 -6.15
C GLN A 101 3.07 8.20 -4.99
N ALA A 102 3.06 7.58 -3.80
CA ALA A 102 3.81 8.08 -2.66
C ALA A 102 5.33 8.03 -2.92
N LEU A 103 5.84 6.94 -3.50
CA LEU A 103 7.24 6.84 -3.93
C LEU A 103 7.58 7.90 -4.98
N ASP A 104 6.75 8.05 -6.01
CA ASP A 104 6.99 9.04 -7.07
C ASP A 104 7.00 10.47 -6.51
N SER A 105 6.05 10.81 -5.62
CA SER A 105 5.99 12.12 -4.96
C SER A 105 7.23 12.40 -4.11
N MET A 106 7.68 11.42 -3.33
CA MET A 106 8.92 11.54 -2.54
C MET A 106 10.14 11.73 -3.45
N GLY A 107 10.20 11.01 -4.57
CA GLY A 107 11.22 11.17 -5.60
C GLY A 107 11.27 12.59 -6.16
N GLU A 108 10.11 13.15 -6.52
CA GLU A 108 10.00 14.54 -6.96
C GLU A 108 10.51 15.53 -5.91
N TRP A 109 10.22 15.31 -4.62
CA TRP A 109 10.62 16.23 -3.55
C TRP A 109 12.14 16.29 -3.33
N ILE A 110 12.85 15.20 -3.64
CA ILE A 110 14.31 15.09 -3.50
C ILE A 110 15.05 15.04 -4.84
N ASN A 111 14.35 15.29 -5.95
CA ASN A 111 14.87 15.21 -7.32
C ASN A 111 15.54 13.85 -7.65
N ALA A 112 14.88 12.74 -7.28
CA ALA A 112 15.31 11.38 -7.57
C ALA A 112 14.24 10.62 -8.36
N ALA A 113 14.61 10.12 -9.55
CA ALA A 113 13.70 9.34 -10.40
C ALA A 113 13.68 7.84 -10.07
N ASP A 114 14.75 7.31 -9.47
CA ASP A 114 14.87 5.88 -9.18
C ASP A 114 14.17 5.50 -7.87
N ARG A 115 13.12 4.68 -7.97
CA ARG A 115 12.40 4.13 -6.81
C ARG A 115 13.28 3.25 -5.92
N SER A 116 14.27 2.56 -6.49
CA SER A 116 15.20 1.75 -5.69
C SER A 116 16.08 2.63 -4.81
N PHE A 117 16.57 3.76 -5.34
CA PHE A 117 17.24 4.80 -4.56
C PHE A 117 16.36 5.32 -3.41
N ILE A 118 15.10 5.68 -3.69
CA ILE A 118 14.18 6.16 -2.65
C ILE A 118 14.02 5.12 -1.54
N ILE A 119 13.84 3.84 -1.88
CA ILE A 119 13.70 2.77 -0.89
C ILE A 119 14.97 2.60 -0.04
N ARG A 120 16.16 2.68 -0.65
CA ARG A 120 17.44 2.66 0.09
C ARG A 120 17.51 3.80 1.11
N VAL A 121 17.16 5.02 0.71
CA VAL A 121 17.04 6.19 1.61
C VAL A 121 16.09 5.85 2.76
N LEU A 122 14.87 5.38 2.48
CA LEU A 122 13.88 5.10 3.51
C LEU A 122 14.38 4.09 4.54
N ILE A 123 14.96 2.98 4.09
CA ILE A 123 15.47 1.91 4.96
C ILE A 123 16.62 2.43 5.82
N GLU A 124 17.60 3.09 5.20
CA GLU A 124 18.79 3.59 5.90
C GLU A 124 18.39 4.62 6.97
N ARG A 125 17.51 5.56 6.61
CA ARG A 125 17.06 6.61 7.53
C ARG A 125 16.22 6.05 8.67
N ALA A 126 15.32 5.11 8.39
CA ALA A 126 14.55 4.44 9.43
C ALA A 126 15.47 3.67 10.39
N HIS A 127 16.49 2.97 9.86
CA HIS A 127 17.46 2.24 10.68
C HIS A 127 18.32 3.16 11.55
N ALA A 128 18.73 4.32 11.01
CA ALA A 128 19.52 5.32 11.71
C ALA A 128 18.77 5.96 12.91
N LEU A 129 17.44 5.89 12.95
CA LEU A 129 16.64 6.31 14.13
C LEU A 129 16.83 5.34 15.31
N GLY A 130 17.29 4.11 15.05
CA GLY A 130 17.44 3.06 16.05
C GLY A 130 16.12 2.39 16.44
N PRO A 131 16.19 1.36 17.30
CA PRO A 131 15.10 0.38 17.51
C PRO A 131 13.81 0.94 18.09
N ILE A 132 13.88 2.05 18.84
CA ILE A 132 12.71 2.65 19.48
C ILE A 132 12.06 3.68 18.58
N GLN A 133 12.87 4.62 18.04
CA GLN A 133 12.33 5.73 17.25
C GLN A 133 11.88 5.27 15.87
N SER A 134 12.47 4.21 15.30
CA SER A 134 12.03 3.66 14.01
C SER A 134 10.58 3.16 14.05
N LEU A 135 10.07 2.73 15.21
CA LEU A 135 8.70 2.19 15.36
C LEU A 135 7.62 3.18 14.95
N THR A 136 7.88 4.49 15.04
CA THR A 136 6.93 5.50 14.56
C THR A 136 6.68 5.41 13.05
N LEU A 137 7.62 4.84 12.30
CA LEU A 137 7.49 4.61 10.86
C LEU A 137 6.78 3.28 10.51
N PHE A 138 6.56 2.41 11.50
CA PHE A 138 5.86 1.14 11.35
C PHE A 138 4.51 1.11 12.09
N THR A 139 4.09 2.25 12.63
CA THR A 139 2.78 2.35 13.25
C THR A 139 1.71 2.27 12.19
N LEU A 140 0.71 1.40 12.41
CA LEU A 140 -0.47 1.34 11.55
C LEU A 140 -1.16 2.71 11.50
N PRO A 141 -1.61 3.17 10.32
CA PRO A 141 -2.44 4.36 10.24
C PRO A 141 -3.64 4.23 11.18
N PRO A 142 -4.12 5.32 11.82
CA PRO A 142 -5.28 5.26 12.69
C PRO A 142 -6.47 4.62 11.95
N ARG A 143 -6.79 3.38 12.28
CA ARG A 143 -7.98 2.70 11.76
C ARG A 143 -9.15 3.33 12.49
N HIS A 144 -9.86 4.23 11.81
CA HIS A 144 -11.12 4.72 12.34
C HIS A 144 -12.06 3.52 12.49
N LYS A 145 -12.73 3.40 13.65
CA LYS A 145 -13.82 2.44 13.78
C LYS A 145 -14.87 2.84 12.74
N PHE A 146 -15.12 1.99 11.76
CA PHE A 146 -16.24 2.18 10.84
C PHE A 146 -17.53 2.06 11.64
N ALA A 147 -18.16 3.19 11.95
CA ALA A 147 -19.50 3.25 12.52
C ALA A 147 -20.46 3.64 11.39
N ILE A 148 -21.43 2.78 11.08
CA ILE A 148 -22.50 3.12 10.15
C ILE A 148 -23.30 4.26 10.78
N SER A 149 -23.43 5.38 10.08
CA SER A 149 -24.25 6.50 10.57
C SER A 149 -25.73 6.09 10.62
N ASN A 150 -26.50 6.72 11.51
CA ASN A 150 -27.96 6.47 11.57
C ASN A 150 -28.67 6.73 10.24
N SER A 151 -28.20 7.72 9.46
CA SER A 151 -28.76 7.99 8.12
C SER A 151 -28.49 6.83 7.16
N VAL A 152 -27.25 6.32 7.09
CA VAL A 152 -26.89 5.19 6.23
C VAL A 152 -27.62 3.92 6.69
N ALA A 153 -27.72 3.69 8.00
CA ALA A 153 -28.49 2.57 8.54
C ALA A 153 -29.97 2.63 8.13
N ARG A 154 -30.58 3.81 8.21
CA ARG A 154 -31.97 4.02 7.79
C ARG A 154 -32.17 3.81 6.30
N THR A 155 -31.27 4.33 5.46
CA THR A 155 -31.32 4.11 4.00
C THR A 155 -31.19 2.63 3.65
N LEU A 156 -30.31 1.89 4.33
CA LEU A 156 -30.18 0.45 4.14
C LEU A 156 -31.44 -0.32 4.57
N ASP A 157 -32.08 0.10 5.65
CA ASP A 157 -33.33 -0.52 6.12
C ASP A 157 -34.53 -0.19 5.21
N GLU A 158 -34.64 1.05 4.74
CA GLU A 158 -35.60 1.47 3.72
C GLU A 158 -35.41 0.69 2.41
N TRP A 159 -34.16 0.50 1.97
CA TRP A 159 -33.84 -0.31 0.80
C TRP A 159 -34.27 -1.77 0.99
N ARG A 160 -33.98 -2.36 2.15
CA ARG A 160 -34.42 -3.72 2.50
C ARG A 160 -35.95 -3.84 2.43
N MET A 161 -36.68 -2.87 3.00
CA MET A 161 -38.14 -2.85 3.00
C MET A 161 -38.73 -2.71 1.59
N GLN A 162 -38.23 -1.77 0.78
CA GLN A 162 -38.67 -1.58 -0.61
C GLN A 162 -38.46 -2.85 -1.43
N ARG A 163 -37.36 -3.57 -1.20
CA ARG A 163 -37.06 -4.83 -1.88
C ARG A 163 -38.01 -5.96 -1.46
N GLN A 164 -38.28 -6.12 -0.17
CA GLN A 164 -39.26 -7.09 0.34
C GLN A 164 -40.67 -6.87 -0.24
N VAL A 165 -41.06 -5.62 -0.47
CA VAL A 165 -42.36 -5.27 -1.06
C VAL A 165 -42.41 -5.58 -2.56
N ARG A 166 -41.31 -5.37 -3.30
CA ARG A 166 -41.26 -5.58 -4.75
C ARG A 166 -41.13 -7.05 -5.15
N ALA A 167 -40.42 -7.87 -4.37
CA ALA A 167 -40.15 -9.27 -4.69
C ALA A 167 -40.04 -10.12 -3.41
N PRO A 168 -41.18 -10.41 -2.73
CA PRO A 168 -41.18 -11.14 -1.45
C PRO A 168 -40.65 -12.59 -1.56
N ASP A 169 -40.77 -13.21 -2.74
CA ASP A 169 -40.47 -14.63 -2.95
C ASP A 169 -39.08 -14.90 -3.55
N ILE A 170 -38.27 -13.85 -3.79
CA ILE A 170 -36.95 -13.96 -4.41
C ILE A 170 -35.87 -13.86 -3.33
N TRP A 171 -35.03 -14.89 -3.22
CA TRP A 171 -33.85 -14.87 -2.35
C TRP A 171 -32.84 -13.83 -2.84
N LEU A 172 -32.21 -13.08 -1.91
CA LEU A 172 -31.35 -11.91 -2.21
C LEU A 172 -30.29 -12.16 -3.30
N GLY A 173 -29.68 -13.36 -3.33
CA GLY A 173 -28.66 -13.72 -4.31
C GLY A 173 -29.18 -14.18 -5.69
N SER A 174 -30.50 -14.21 -5.89
CA SER A 174 -31.17 -14.70 -7.11
C SER A 174 -31.97 -13.62 -7.84
N ASP A 175 -31.84 -12.37 -7.41
CA ASP A 175 -32.53 -11.22 -7.98
C ASP A 175 -31.80 -10.72 -9.24
N PRO A 176 -32.47 -10.70 -10.40
CA PRO A 176 -31.88 -10.29 -11.67
C PRO A 176 -31.48 -8.79 -11.72
N ASP A 177 -31.99 -7.96 -10.81
CA ASP A 177 -31.68 -6.52 -10.73
C ASP A 177 -30.61 -6.18 -9.67
N ASP A 178 -30.02 -7.18 -9.01
CA ASP A 178 -28.99 -6.98 -7.97
C ASP A 178 -27.61 -6.66 -8.56
N LYS A 179 -27.52 -5.55 -9.31
CA LYS A 179 -26.26 -5.06 -9.89
C LYS A 179 -25.31 -4.42 -8.87
N GLY A 180 -25.62 -4.46 -7.57
CA GLY A 180 -24.73 -4.02 -6.47
C GLY A 180 -24.32 -2.53 -6.50
N LEU A 181 -24.84 -1.74 -7.44
CA LEU A 181 -24.53 -0.32 -7.59
C LEU A 181 -25.60 0.49 -6.88
N LEU A 182 -25.38 0.74 -5.59
CA LEU A 182 -25.96 1.91 -4.96
C LEU A 182 -25.31 3.14 -5.61
N LEU A 183 -26.00 3.73 -6.59
CA LEU A 183 -25.78 5.12 -6.98
C LEU A 183 -25.95 5.93 -5.70
N LEU A 184 -24.83 6.35 -5.12
CA LEU A 184 -24.79 7.47 -4.19
C LEU A 184 -25.30 8.65 -5.01
N THR A 185 -26.61 8.88 -4.97
CA THR A 185 -27.20 10.06 -5.58
C THR A 185 -26.60 11.25 -4.84
N GLU A 186 -25.72 11.98 -5.51
CA GLU A 186 -25.37 13.35 -5.16
C GLU A 186 -26.67 14.10 -4.88
N GLN A 187 -26.81 14.60 -3.66
CA GLN A 187 -27.78 15.62 -3.35
C GLN A 187 -27.03 16.86 -2.84
N ALA A 188 -27.28 17.94 -3.58
CA ALA A 188 -26.92 19.34 -3.43
C ALA A 188 -25.50 19.76 -3.81
#